data_AF-A0A496VJB5-F1
#
_entry.id   AF-A0A496VJB5-F1
#
_cell.length_a   1.000
_cell.length_b   1.000
_cell.length_c   1.000
_cell.angle_alpha   90.00
_cell.angle_beta   90.00
_cell.angle_gamma   90.00
#
_symmetry.space_group_name_H-M   'P 1'
#
loop_
_entity.id
_entity.type
_entity.pdbx_description
1 polymer ?
#
loop_
_entity_poly.entity_id
_entity_poly.type
_entity_poly.pdbx_seq_one_letter_code
_entity_poly.pdbx_strand_id
1 'polypeptide(L)' 'MQTFEFKIKPHNGMIKLPPKFQQWDDRQIRVILLIEEIGSTIQTQKNHYAFDAVSLNTKGFRFNREEANER' A
#
# COMPACT_ATOMS: atom_id res chain seq x y z
N MET A 1 -29.91 -2.64 16.26
CA MET A 1 -29.37 -2.26 14.94
C MET A 1 -28.84 -3.52 14.28
N GLN A 2 -29.17 -3.78 13.01
CA GLN A 2 -28.68 -4.93 12.27
C GLN A 2 -27.70 -4.43 11.20
N THR A 3 -26.49 -4.97 11.21
CA THR A 3 -25.43 -4.63 10.25
C THR A 3 -25.19 -5.83 9.36
N PHE A 4 -24.98 -5.59 8.07
CA PHE A 4 -24.68 -6.63 7.10
C PHE A 4 -23.36 -6.31 6.43
N GLU A 5 -22.51 -7.32 6.33
CA GLU A 5 -21.21 -7.22 5.68
C GLU A 5 -21.17 -8.15 4.47
N PHE A 6 -20.73 -7.64 3.33
CA PHE A 6 -20.52 -8.42 2.13
C PHE A 6 -19.39 -7.81 1.29
N LYS A 7 -18.69 -8.67 0.57
CA LYS A 7 -17.65 -8.26 -0.37
C LYS A 7 -18.22 -8.21 -1.78
N ILE A 8 -17.93 -7.13 -2.49
CA ILE A 8 -18.37 -6.95 -3.87
C ILE A 8 -17.35 -6.13 -4.65
N LYS A 9 -17.17 -6.47 -5.92
CA LYS A 9 -16.38 -5.66 -6.85
C LYS A 9 -17.24 -4.55 -7.45
N PRO A 10 -16.84 -3.28 -7.32
CA PRO A 10 -17.52 -2.20 -8.02
C PRO A 10 -17.36 -2.36 -9.53
N HIS A 11 -18.44 -2.12 -10.28
CA HIS A 11 -18.42 -2.10 -11.75
C HIS A 11 -18.88 -0.72 -12.21
N ASN A 12 -18.05 -0.02 -13.00
CA ASN A 12 -18.31 1.33 -13.50
C ASN A 12 -18.65 2.34 -12.39
N GLY A 13 -17.94 2.29 -11.26
CA GLY A 13 -18.22 3.14 -10.11
C GLY A 13 -19.50 2.80 -9.33
N MET A 14 -20.23 1.76 -9.74
CA MET A 14 -21.48 1.33 -9.12
C MET A 14 -21.27 0.03 -8.35
N ILE A 15 -21.81 -0.02 -7.13
CA ILE A 15 -21.87 -1.23 -6.31
C ILE A 15 -23.29 -1.79 -6.43
N LYS A 16 -23.44 -3.01 -6.98
CA LYS A 16 -24.75 -3.67 -7.07
C LYS A 16 -25.07 -4.38 -5.76
N LEU A 17 -26.04 -3.85 -5.01
CA LEU A 17 -26.53 -4.54 -3.81
C LEU A 17 -27.05 -5.95 -4.16
N PRO A 18 -26.67 -6.98 -3.40
CA PRO A 18 -27.28 -8.30 -3.55
C PRO A 18 -28.82 -8.25 -3.42
N PRO A 19 -29.58 -9.08 -4.16
CA PRO A 19 -31.06 -9.03 -4.17
C PRO A 19 -31.70 -9.13 -2.78
N LYS A 20 -31.02 -9.80 -1.86
CA LYS A 20 -31.44 -9.98 -0.47
C LYS A 20 -31.56 -8.66 0.30
N PHE A 21 -30.89 -7.60 -0.17
CA PHE A 21 -30.85 -6.28 0.45
C PHE A 21 -31.62 -5.22 -0.36
N GLN A 22 -32.33 -5.63 -1.41
CA GLN A 22 -33.08 -4.71 -2.29
C GLN A 22 -34.28 -4.05 -1.58
N GLN A 23 -34.68 -4.59 -0.43
CA GLN A 23 -35.75 -4.04 0.43
C GLN A 23 -35.35 -2.72 1.13
N TRP A 24 -34.16 -2.17 0.85
CA TRP A 24 -33.63 -0.97 1.49
C TRP A 24 -33.91 0.32 0.72
N ASP A 25 -34.51 0.24 -0.46
CA ASP A 25 -34.82 1.42 -1.31
C ASP A 25 -35.69 2.46 -0.58
N ASP A 26 -36.60 2.03 0.30
CA ASP A 26 -37.50 2.91 1.07
C ASP A 26 -36.96 3.28 2.47
N ARG A 27 -35.70 2.99 2.78
CA ARG A 27 -35.14 3.17 4.14
C ARG A 27 -33.87 4.02 4.13
N GLN A 28 -33.72 4.86 5.15
CA GLN A 28 -32.44 5.53 5.41
C GLN A 28 -31.40 4.49 5.86
N ILE A 29 -30.35 4.33 5.06
CA ILE A 29 -29.25 3.41 5.35
C ILE A 29 -27.94 4.17 5.56
N ARG A 30 -27.10 3.63 6.44
CA ARG A 30 -25.71 4.06 6.59
C ARG A 30 -24.82 3.01 5.95
N VAL A 31 -23.89 3.44 5.12
CA VAL A 31 -22.97 2.56 4.41
C VAL A 31 -21.55 2.81 4.92
N ILE A 32 -20.85 1.73 5.27
CA ILE A 32 -19.43 1.76 5.58
C ILE A 32 -18.73 1.00 4.47
N LEU A 33 -17.85 1.68 3.74
CA LEU A 33 -17.04 1.07 2.68
C LEU A 33 -15.66 0.75 3.24
N LEU A 34 -15.30 -0.53 3.19
CA LEU A 34 -13.96 -1.01 3.50
C LEU A 34 -13.32 -1.42 2.17
N ILE A 35 -12.31 -0.65 1.74
CA ILE A 35 -11.54 -0.99 0.55
C ILE A 35 -10.51 -2.02 0.98
N GLU A 36 -10.78 -3.28 0.67
CA GLU A 36 -9.74 -4.29 0.68
C GLU A 36 -8.86 -4.04 -0.54
N GLU A 37 -7.62 -3.62 -0.31
CA GLU A 37 -6.56 -3.76 -1.30
C GLU A 37 -6.32 -5.27 -1.48
N ILE A 38 -7.22 -5.93 -2.20
CA ILE A 38 -6.90 -7.20 -2.85
C ILE A 38 -5.81 -6.78 -3.80
N GLY A 39 -4.56 -7.04 -3.42
CA GLY A 39 -3.40 -6.63 -4.18
C GLY A 39 -3.67 -6.88 -5.65
N SER A 40 -4.03 -5.80 -6.36
CA SER A 40 -3.36 -5.62 -7.62
C SER A 40 -1.91 -5.75 -7.19
N THR A 41 -1.16 -6.58 -7.89
CA THR A 41 0.20 -6.19 -8.17
C THR A 41 0.09 -4.81 -8.85
N ILE A 42 -0.21 -3.76 -8.06
CA ILE A 42 0.63 -2.58 -8.09
C ILE A 42 1.98 -3.25 -7.93
N GLN A 43 2.63 -3.47 -9.07
CA GLN A 43 4.00 -3.08 -9.19
C GLN A 43 4.00 -1.68 -8.58
N THR A 44 4.08 -1.64 -7.24
CA THR A 44 5.00 -0.76 -6.61
C THR A 44 6.22 -1.08 -7.44
N GLN A 45 6.47 -0.23 -8.43
CA GLN A 45 7.81 0.25 -8.62
C GLN A 45 8.17 0.69 -7.20
N LYS A 46 8.56 -0.29 -6.37
CA LYS A 46 9.58 -0.14 -5.38
C LYS A 46 10.59 0.56 -6.25
N ASN A 47 10.63 1.89 -6.15
CA ASN A 47 11.81 2.62 -6.50
C ASN A 47 12.83 1.92 -5.63
N HIS A 48 13.43 0.88 -6.22
CA HIS A 48 14.59 0.21 -5.74
C HIS A 48 15.64 1.31 -5.90
N TYR A 49 15.61 2.27 -4.99
CA TYR A 49 16.83 2.73 -4.36
C TYR A 49 17.32 1.53 -3.53
N ALA A 50 17.58 0.41 -4.21
CA ALA A 50 18.51 -0.57 -3.74
C ALA A 50 19.80 0.23 -3.71
N PHE A 51 20.31 0.47 -2.52
CA PHE A 51 21.69 0.89 -2.42
C PHE A 51 22.49 -0.19 -3.15
N ASP A 52 23.04 0.18 -4.30
CA ASP A 52 23.92 -0.72 -5.03
C ASP A 52 25.09 -1.00 -4.11
N ALA A 53 25.21 -2.26 -3.68
CA ALA A 53 26.29 -2.69 -2.83
C ALA A 53 27.60 -2.55 -3.63
N VAL A 54 28.37 -1.51 -3.35
CA VAL A 54 29.68 -1.31 -3.98
C VAL A 54 30.74 -2.04 -3.16
N SER A 55 31.46 -2.96 -3.80
CA SER A 55 32.64 -3.57 -3.22
C SER A 55 33.85 -2.71 -3.58
N LEU A 56 34.41 -2.02 -2.58
CA LEU A 56 35.61 -1.21 -2.74
C LEU A 56 36.83 -1.98 -2.24
N ASN A 57 37.83 -2.16 -3.10
CA ASN A 57 39.10 -2.73 -2.71
C ASN A 57 39.93 -1.69 -1.95
N THR A 58 39.94 -1.79 -0.62
CA THR A 58 40.67 -0.86 0.26
C THR A 58 42.06 -1.37 0.63
N LYS A 59 42.58 -2.42 -0.02
CA LYS A 59 43.92 -2.94 0.27
C LYS A 59 44.97 -1.86 0.01
N GLY A 60 45.64 -1.44 1.08
CA GLY A 60 46.68 -0.41 1.04
C GLY A 60 46.19 1.01 1.36
N PHE A 61 44.88 1.22 1.52
CA PHE A 61 44.36 2.52 1.96
C PHE A 61 44.58 2.69 3.47
N ARG A 62 45.24 3.78 3.87
CA ARG A 62 45.44 4.14 5.28
C ARG A 62 44.73 5.44 5.56
N PHE A 63 43.85 5.43 6.55
CA PHE A 63 43.14 6.62 6.99
C PHE A 63 44.04 7.41 7.95
N ASN A 64 44.42 8.63 7.58
CA ASN A 64 45.11 9.53 8.48
C ASN A 64 44.09 10.26 9.36
N ARG A 65 43.97 9.80 10.61
CA ARG A 65 43.01 10.36 11.58
C ARG A 65 43.38 11.78 12.01
N GLU A 66 44.66 12.13 11.97
CA GLU A 66 45.16 13.40 12.48
C GLU A 66 44.74 14.53 11.54
N GLU A 67 45.03 14.42 10.25
CA GLU A 67 44.61 15.37 9.20
C GLU A 67 43.08 15.54 9.12
N ALA A 68 42.30 14.46 9.28
CA ALA A 68 40.84 14.53 9.20
C ALA A 68 40.19 15.28 10.38
N ASN A 69 40.89 15.38 11.52
CA ASN A 69 40.42 16.02 12.75
C ASN A 69 40.95 17.45 12.93
N GLU A 70 41.73 17.99 11.99
CA GLU A 70 42.23 19.39 12.01
C GLU A 70 41.14 20.43 11.65
N ARG A 71 39.85 20.11 11.81
CA ARG A 71 38.72 21.03 11.61
C ARG A 71 38.10 21.50 12.91
#